data_AF-A0A3M1NHW7-F1
#
_entry.id   AF-A0A3M1NHW7-F1
#
_cell.length_a   1.000
_cell.length_b   1.000
_cell.length_c   1.000
_cell.angle_alpha   90.00
_cell.angle_beta   90.00
_cell.angle_gamma   90.00
#
_symmetry.space_group_name_H-M   'P 1'
#
loop_
_entity.id
_entity.type
_entity.pdbx_description
1 polymer ?
#
loop_
_entity_poly.entity_id
_entity_poly.type
_entity_poly.pdbx_seq_one_letter_code
_entity_poly.pdbx_strand_id
1 'polypeptide(L)'
;MKRMVIVGFILLMSAFFMNRTLAQSGPSWLIQGNLDGATKIWDFIEIPNTSIIIAGGLAGDNAAIWKSTNGGLTWTRKFYVWHSHWSQRGIAQFAYDGVKNIIFACSALNYSHLDWLSIHYSIDQGETWTSLVHPEILGQNAGAFSILLLNNKLYIAYQEDRPENGNNWNIYSAMLFRLDVSSVNPSDWVWEFLMQYPELDYIMRLAEKNGMLYVFGRDKASNAIRVFTYNTQVLDNMATRIGTVEEVRLQVEQYQAQLAQQEDKNSASDDHSSDQVVPVNEPAQR
;
A
#
# COMPACT_ATOMS: atom_id res chain seq x y z
N MET A 1 8.74 63.54 1.54
CA MET A 1 8.12 62.30 2.08
C MET A 1 7.54 61.37 1.01
N LYS A 2 6.71 61.82 0.06
CA LYS A 2 6.06 60.92 -0.93
C LYS A 2 7.00 60.15 -1.89
N ARG A 3 8.22 60.63 -2.16
CA ARG A 3 9.19 59.94 -3.04
C ARG A 3 10.00 58.82 -2.36
N MET A 4 10.18 58.87 -1.04
CA MET A 4 10.91 57.80 -0.31
C MET A 4 10.07 56.52 -0.13
N VAL A 5 8.75 56.65 -0.01
CA VAL A 5 7.84 55.49 0.14
C VAL A 5 7.79 54.64 -1.14
N ILE A 6 7.83 55.27 -2.32
CA ILE A 6 7.81 54.57 -3.61
C ILE A 6 9.11 53.79 -3.85
N VAL A 7 10.26 54.36 -3.50
CA VAL A 7 11.57 53.67 -3.63
C VAL A 7 11.66 52.50 -2.65
N GLY A 8 11.15 52.66 -1.42
CA GLY A 8 11.06 51.56 -0.45
C GLY A 8 10.19 50.41 -0.93
N PHE A 9 9.03 50.71 -1.56
CA PHE A 9 8.12 49.69 -2.08
C PHE A 9 8.69 48.92 -3.29
N ILE A 10 9.43 49.60 -4.17
CA ILE A 10 10.10 48.97 -5.32
C ILE A 10 11.25 48.06 -4.84
N LEU A 11 12.02 48.47 -3.83
CA LEU A 11 13.10 47.65 -3.25
C LEU A 11 12.55 46.42 -2.51
N LEU A 12 11.40 46.54 -1.83
CA LEU A 12 10.76 45.42 -1.14
C LEU A 12 10.16 44.41 -2.15
N MET A 13 9.55 44.89 -3.23
CA MET A 13 9.07 44.04 -4.32
C MET A 13 10.23 43.34 -5.05
N SER A 14 11.34 44.04 -5.32
CA SER A 14 12.50 43.42 -5.96
C SER A 14 13.22 42.42 -5.07
N ALA A 15 13.24 42.59 -3.74
CA ALA A 15 13.69 41.56 -2.81
C ALA A 15 12.74 40.35 -2.77
N PHE A 16 11.43 40.58 -2.88
CA PHE A 16 10.42 39.51 -2.94
C PHE A 16 10.50 38.71 -4.26
N PHE A 17 10.85 39.35 -5.38
CA PHE A 17 11.09 38.68 -6.66
C PHE A 17 12.47 38.02 -6.74
N MET A 18 13.53 38.61 -6.17
CA MET A 18 14.88 38.01 -6.14
C MET A 18 14.93 36.71 -5.31
N ASN A 19 14.15 36.60 -4.23
CA ASN A 19 14.05 35.34 -3.47
C ASN A 19 13.28 34.24 -4.22
N ARG A 20 12.54 34.56 -5.30
CA ARG A 20 11.91 33.55 -6.17
C ARG A 20 12.75 33.19 -7.40
N THR A 21 13.68 34.05 -7.82
CA THR A 21 14.50 33.83 -9.03
C THR A 21 15.92 33.31 -8.77
N LEU A 22 16.31 33.12 -7.50
CA LEU A 22 17.56 32.44 -7.12
C LEU A 22 17.34 30.98 -6.68
N ALA A 23 16.22 30.35 -7.06
CA ALA A 23 16.26 28.91 -7.25
C ALA A 23 17.21 28.67 -8.42
N GLN A 24 18.43 28.19 -8.13
CA GLN A 24 19.32 27.66 -9.16
C GLN A 24 18.47 26.74 -10.03
N SER A 25 18.19 27.13 -11.28
CA SER A 25 17.66 26.18 -12.22
C SER A 25 18.68 25.07 -12.27
N GLY A 26 18.25 23.86 -11.94
CA GLY A 26 19.08 22.68 -12.13
C GLY A 26 19.70 22.68 -13.52
N PRO A 27 20.80 21.95 -13.72
CA PRO A 27 21.31 21.74 -15.07
C PRO A 27 20.18 21.26 -15.99
N SER A 28 20.24 21.53 -17.30
CA SER A 28 19.12 21.26 -18.23
C SER A 28 18.66 19.79 -18.28
N TRP A 29 19.47 18.86 -17.77
CA TRP A 29 19.12 17.45 -17.57
C TRP A 29 18.30 17.18 -16.29
N LEU A 30 18.20 18.15 -15.38
CA LEU A 30 17.47 18.08 -14.13
C LEU A 30 16.08 18.72 -14.29
N ILE A 31 15.09 17.88 -14.58
CA ILE A 31 13.68 18.28 -14.58
C ILE A 31 13.18 18.29 -13.14
N GLN A 32 12.84 19.46 -12.61
CA GLN A 32 12.29 19.62 -11.26
C GLN A 32 10.82 20.05 -11.34
N GLY A 33 9.90 19.07 -11.35
CA GLY A 33 8.51 19.31 -11.02
C GLY A 33 8.28 19.15 -9.52
N ASN A 34 7.45 19.99 -8.92
CA ASN A 34 7.05 19.81 -7.53
C ASN A 34 5.90 18.80 -7.44
N LEU A 35 6.06 17.76 -6.61
CA LEU A 35 4.98 16.82 -6.30
C LEU A 35 4.19 17.37 -5.12
N ASP A 36 2.97 17.82 -5.38
CA ASP A 36 2.14 18.50 -4.38
C ASP A 36 1.97 17.66 -3.11
N GLY A 37 2.45 18.19 -1.98
CA GLY A 37 2.37 17.59 -0.66
C GLY A 37 3.20 16.32 -0.45
N ALA A 38 4.06 15.92 -1.40
CA ALA A 38 4.86 14.71 -1.27
C ALA A 38 5.89 14.83 -0.12
N THR A 39 5.92 13.84 0.76
CA THR A 39 6.92 13.69 1.82
C THR A 39 7.96 12.63 1.48
N LYS A 40 7.56 11.58 0.74
CA LYS A 40 8.45 10.52 0.24
C LYS A 40 7.95 9.99 -1.10
N ILE A 41 8.89 9.60 -1.97
CA ILE A 41 8.64 8.83 -3.20
C ILE A 41 9.41 7.53 -3.08
N TRP A 42 8.76 6.39 -3.37
CA TRP A 42 9.38 5.07 -3.32
C TRP A 42 9.52 4.41 -4.66
N ASP A 43 8.55 4.65 -5.55
CA ASP A 43 8.63 4.10 -6.88
C ASP A 43 8.03 5.07 -7.90
N PHE A 44 8.45 4.89 -9.14
CA PHE A 44 7.89 5.58 -10.28
C PHE A 44 8.03 4.70 -11.52
N ILE A 45 7.13 4.90 -12.47
CA ILE A 45 7.15 4.24 -13.77
C ILE A 45 6.85 5.27 -14.86
N GLU A 46 7.46 5.05 -16.02
CA GLU A 46 7.12 5.76 -17.25
C GLU A 46 6.25 4.87 -18.12
N ILE A 47 5.18 5.44 -18.69
CA ILE A 47 4.39 4.74 -19.69
C ILE A 47 5.14 4.85 -21.04
N PRO A 48 5.61 3.75 -21.64
CA PRO A 48 6.43 3.79 -22.86
C PRO A 48 5.77 4.53 -24.02
N ASN A 49 6.57 5.24 -24.81
CA ASN A 49 6.13 6.05 -25.97
C ASN A 49 5.14 7.17 -25.62
N THR A 50 5.12 7.61 -24.36
CA THR A 50 4.37 8.78 -23.90
C THR A 50 5.31 9.76 -23.19
N SER A 51 4.77 10.82 -22.61
CA SER A 51 5.49 11.65 -21.63
C SER A 51 4.91 11.50 -20.22
N ILE A 52 4.18 10.40 -20.01
CA ILE A 52 3.49 10.13 -18.74
C ILE A 52 4.44 9.42 -17.79
N ILE A 53 4.60 10.02 -16.60
CA ILE A 53 5.29 9.41 -15.47
C ILE A 53 4.30 9.32 -14.32
N ILE A 54 4.23 8.15 -13.69
CA ILE A 54 3.48 7.91 -12.47
C ILE A 54 4.49 7.77 -11.33
N ALA A 55 4.29 8.50 -10.25
CA ALA A 55 5.10 8.41 -9.04
C ALA A 55 4.22 8.05 -7.85
N GLY A 56 4.76 7.27 -6.93
CA GLY A 56 4.04 6.74 -5.77
C GLY A 56 4.85 6.89 -4.50
N GLY A 57 4.16 7.19 -3.41
CA GLY A 57 4.77 7.26 -2.10
C GLY A 57 3.81 7.82 -1.07
N LEU A 58 4.27 8.80 -0.30
CA LEU A 58 3.55 9.40 0.82
C LEU A 58 3.33 10.90 0.62
N ALA A 59 2.13 11.37 0.96
CA ALA A 59 1.77 12.76 1.10
C ALA A 59 1.31 13.02 2.55
N GLY A 60 2.22 13.50 3.40
CA GLY A 60 2.03 13.44 4.85
C GLY A 60 2.05 11.98 5.30
N ASP A 61 0.97 11.54 5.95
CA ASP A 61 0.76 10.17 6.42
C ASP A 61 -0.01 9.29 5.41
N ASN A 62 -0.31 9.82 4.22
CA ASN A 62 -1.26 9.19 3.29
C ASN A 62 -0.55 8.60 2.08
N ALA A 63 -0.99 7.41 1.67
CA ALA A 63 -0.57 6.83 0.39
C ALA A 63 -1.05 7.72 -0.75
N ALA A 64 -0.15 8.09 -1.65
CA ALA A 64 -0.45 9.00 -2.73
C ALA A 64 0.21 8.58 -4.04
N ILE A 65 -0.49 8.86 -5.14
CA ILE A 65 0.00 8.69 -6.51
C ILE A 65 -0.10 10.02 -7.22
N TRP A 66 0.97 10.42 -7.89
CA TRP A 66 1.03 11.59 -8.75
C TRP A 66 1.27 11.16 -10.19
N LYS A 67 0.71 11.94 -11.11
CA LYS A 67 0.89 11.79 -12.54
C LYS A 67 1.49 13.05 -13.11
N SER A 68 2.50 12.89 -13.95
CA SER A 68 2.98 13.91 -14.88
C SER A 68 2.60 13.51 -16.29
N THR A 69 2.32 14.48 -17.15
CA THR A 69 2.05 14.27 -18.60
C THR A 69 3.08 14.96 -19.49
N ASN A 70 4.12 15.54 -18.88
CA ASN A 70 5.14 16.35 -19.55
C ASN A 70 6.55 16.00 -19.04
N GLY A 71 6.82 14.71 -18.87
CA GLY A 71 8.16 14.22 -18.53
C GLY A 71 8.64 14.64 -17.14
N GLY A 72 7.71 14.88 -16.20
CA GLY A 72 8.03 15.24 -14.82
C GLY A 72 8.13 16.75 -14.56
N LEU A 73 7.84 17.61 -15.54
CA LEU A 73 7.87 19.08 -15.36
C LEU A 73 6.77 19.57 -14.41
N THR A 74 5.57 19.02 -14.54
CA THR A 74 4.44 19.31 -13.64
C THR A 74 3.76 18.02 -13.22
N TRP A 75 3.25 18.00 -11.99
CA TRP A 75 2.60 16.84 -11.40
C TRP A 75 1.19 17.19 -10.92
N THR A 76 0.29 16.23 -11.03
CA THR A 76 -1.05 16.29 -10.45
C THR A 76 -1.24 15.08 -9.56
N ARG A 77 -1.68 15.27 -8.32
CA ARG A 77 -2.05 14.15 -7.44
C ARG A 77 -3.34 13.51 -7.95
N LYS A 78 -3.32 12.20 -8.20
CA LYS A 78 -4.42 11.42 -8.79
C LYS A 78 -5.05 10.44 -7.81
N PHE A 79 -4.28 10.01 -6.82
CA PHE A 79 -4.74 9.11 -5.77
C PHE A 79 -4.27 9.62 -4.42
N TYR A 80 -5.14 9.52 -3.42
CA TYR A 80 -4.86 9.91 -2.05
C TYR A 80 -5.83 9.16 -1.14
N VAL A 81 -5.31 8.24 -0.34
CA VAL A 81 -6.09 7.50 0.66
C VAL A 81 -5.47 7.71 2.01
N TRP A 82 -6.30 8.14 2.96
CA TRP A 82 -5.89 8.31 4.33
C TRP A 82 -5.67 6.96 4.99
N HIS A 83 -4.48 6.75 5.52
CA HIS A 83 -4.16 5.63 6.40
C HIS A 83 -3.84 6.22 7.77
N SER A 84 -4.23 5.56 8.85
CA SER A 84 -4.17 6.18 10.17
C SER A 84 -2.74 6.58 10.54
N HIS A 85 -2.61 7.60 11.41
CA HIS A 85 -1.36 8.34 11.71
C HIS A 85 -0.20 7.49 12.25
N TRP A 86 -0.42 6.20 12.51
CA TRP A 86 0.60 5.27 12.99
C TRP A 86 1.20 4.39 11.87
N SER A 87 0.67 4.45 10.64
CA SER A 87 1.04 3.53 9.56
C SER A 87 1.90 4.18 8.46
N GLN A 88 3.22 4.19 8.68
CA GLN A 88 4.14 4.86 7.75
C GLN A 88 4.51 4.04 6.50
N ARG A 89 3.54 3.51 5.73
CA ARG A 89 3.82 3.01 4.38
C ARG A 89 2.75 3.48 3.35
N GLY A 90 3.16 4.29 2.37
CA GLY A 90 2.40 4.67 1.17
C GLY A 90 2.58 3.70 -0.01
N ILE A 91 2.54 4.20 -1.25
CA ILE A 91 2.66 3.38 -2.45
C ILE A 91 4.10 2.90 -2.63
N ALA A 92 4.32 1.59 -2.50
CA ALA A 92 5.62 0.95 -2.41
C ALA A 92 6.21 0.57 -3.77
N GLN A 93 5.37 0.12 -4.71
CA GLN A 93 5.84 -0.34 -6.01
C GLN A 93 4.73 -0.26 -7.06
N PHE A 94 5.13 -0.08 -8.33
CA PHE A 94 4.27 -0.21 -9.50
C PHE A 94 4.61 -1.43 -10.37
N ALA A 95 3.63 -1.87 -11.15
CA ALA A 95 3.82 -2.74 -12.31
C ALA A 95 2.94 -2.26 -13.47
N TYR A 96 3.41 -2.36 -14.70
CA TYR A 96 2.67 -1.91 -15.89
C TYR A 96 2.49 -3.04 -16.90
N ASP A 97 1.25 -3.31 -17.28
CA ASP A 97 0.90 -4.13 -18.43
C ASP A 97 0.73 -3.23 -19.65
N GLY A 98 1.76 -3.17 -20.51
CA GLY A 98 1.72 -2.36 -21.73
C GLY A 98 0.75 -2.88 -22.81
N VAL A 99 0.36 -4.15 -22.76
CA VAL A 99 -0.57 -4.74 -23.72
C VAL A 99 -2.01 -4.38 -23.35
N LYS A 100 -2.33 -4.50 -22.06
CA LYS A 100 -3.67 -4.18 -21.53
C LYS A 100 -3.84 -2.72 -21.12
N ASN A 101 -2.74 -1.96 -21.08
CA ASN A 101 -2.66 -0.59 -20.57
C ASN A 101 -3.17 -0.48 -19.12
N ILE A 102 -2.75 -1.42 -18.27
CA ILE A 102 -3.12 -1.48 -16.86
C ILE A 102 -1.92 -1.14 -16.00
N ILE A 103 -2.10 -0.22 -15.07
CA ILE A 103 -1.10 0.09 -14.06
C ILE A 103 -1.56 -0.52 -12.74
N PHE A 104 -0.67 -1.25 -12.08
CA PHE A 104 -0.85 -1.74 -10.73
C PHE A 104 0.06 -0.96 -9.79
N ALA A 105 -0.40 -0.74 -8.57
CA ALA A 105 0.33 -0.16 -7.47
C ALA A 105 0.06 -1.00 -6.22
N CYS A 106 1.08 -1.21 -5.39
CA CYS A 106 0.88 -1.83 -4.08
C CYS A 106 1.18 -0.84 -2.96
N SER A 107 0.36 -0.88 -1.91
CA SER A 107 0.59 -0.19 -0.65
C SER A 107 1.05 -1.19 0.40
N ALA A 108 2.14 -0.85 1.06
CA ALA A 108 2.56 -1.53 2.26
C ALA A 108 2.00 -0.78 3.46
N LEU A 109 1.72 -1.44 4.59
CA LEU A 109 1.51 -0.79 5.89
C LEU A 109 2.38 -1.45 6.96
N ASN A 110 2.60 -0.73 8.06
CA ASN A 110 3.33 -1.24 9.21
C ASN A 110 2.49 -1.41 10.47
N TYR A 111 1.46 -0.57 10.72
CA TYR A 111 0.82 -0.51 12.05
C TYR A 111 -0.66 -0.04 12.05
N SER A 112 -1.39 -0.08 10.93
CA SER A 112 -2.84 0.23 10.96
C SER A 112 -3.65 -0.53 9.91
N HIS A 113 -4.96 -0.34 9.98
CA HIS A 113 -5.99 -0.88 9.11
C HIS A 113 -5.77 -0.45 7.65
N LEU A 114 -5.61 -1.42 6.74
CA LEU A 114 -5.73 -1.19 5.29
C LEU A 114 -7.18 -1.30 4.81
N ASP A 115 -8.11 -1.63 5.71
CA ASP A 115 -9.46 -2.06 5.37
C ASP A 115 -9.46 -3.09 4.24
N TRP A 116 -8.51 -4.04 4.30
CA TRP A 116 -8.31 -5.09 3.30
C TRP A 116 -7.89 -4.61 1.89
N LEU A 117 -7.41 -3.36 1.75
CA LEU A 117 -7.04 -2.73 0.49
C LEU A 117 -5.52 -2.50 0.39
N SER A 118 -4.83 -3.31 -0.41
CA SER A 118 -3.36 -3.22 -0.55
C SER A 118 -2.88 -3.10 -1.99
N ILE A 119 -3.77 -3.34 -2.95
CA ILE A 119 -3.48 -3.28 -4.38
C ILE A 119 -4.44 -2.28 -5.00
N HIS A 120 -3.89 -1.40 -5.82
CA HIS A 120 -4.63 -0.42 -6.58
C HIS A 120 -4.31 -0.60 -8.05
N TYR A 121 -5.28 -0.35 -8.93
CA TYR A 121 -5.05 -0.40 -10.35
C TYR A 121 -5.70 0.77 -11.07
N SER A 122 -5.19 1.06 -12.26
CA SER A 122 -5.73 2.06 -13.18
C SER A 122 -5.77 1.48 -14.59
N ILE A 123 -6.89 1.72 -15.28
CA ILE A 123 -7.12 1.32 -16.68
C ILE A 123 -7.18 2.53 -17.64
N ASP A 124 -6.95 3.73 -17.11
CA ASP A 124 -7.04 5.01 -17.81
C ASP A 124 -5.72 5.80 -17.72
N GLN A 125 -4.59 5.09 -17.73
CA GLN A 125 -3.24 5.65 -17.69
C GLN A 125 -2.97 6.48 -16.42
N GLY A 126 -3.51 6.03 -15.28
CA GLY A 126 -3.29 6.66 -13.97
C GLY A 126 -4.12 7.91 -13.72
N GLU A 127 -5.20 8.15 -14.48
CA GLU A 127 -6.14 9.24 -14.21
C GLU A 127 -7.02 8.93 -13.00
N THR A 128 -7.58 7.71 -12.96
CA THR A 128 -8.35 7.18 -11.83
C THR A 128 -7.76 5.86 -11.34
N TRP A 129 -8.02 5.56 -10.08
CA TRP A 129 -7.48 4.40 -9.38
C TRP A 129 -8.58 3.67 -8.61
N THR A 130 -8.60 2.35 -8.72
CA THR A 130 -9.53 1.47 -8.02
C THR A 130 -8.74 0.54 -7.12
N SER A 131 -9.18 0.40 -5.86
CA SER A 131 -8.57 -0.49 -4.88
C SER A 131 -9.18 -1.89 -4.97
N LEU A 132 -8.36 -2.92 -4.79
CA LEU A 132 -8.77 -4.31 -4.69
C LEU A 132 -8.80 -4.74 -3.24
N VAL A 133 -9.88 -5.44 -2.87
CA VAL A 133 -9.96 -6.20 -1.62
C VAL A 133 -9.10 -7.45 -1.75
N HIS A 134 -8.17 -7.63 -0.81
CA HIS A 134 -7.36 -8.84 -0.74
C HIS A 134 -8.08 -9.94 0.06
N PRO A 135 -7.68 -11.22 -0.11
CA PRO A 135 -8.29 -12.35 0.60
C PRO A 135 -8.38 -12.17 2.13
N GLU A 136 -9.48 -12.63 2.72
CA GLU A 136 -9.72 -12.58 4.18
C GLU A 136 -8.61 -13.26 4.98
N ILE A 137 -8.04 -14.35 4.44
CA ILE A 137 -6.93 -15.08 5.06
C ILE A 137 -5.71 -14.19 5.34
N LEU A 138 -5.55 -13.03 4.71
CA LEU A 138 -4.45 -12.11 5.03
C LEU A 138 -4.73 -11.25 6.28
N GLY A 139 -6.00 -11.13 6.68
CA GLY A 139 -6.44 -10.24 7.76
C GLY A 139 -6.35 -8.75 7.41
N GLN A 140 -7.01 -7.92 8.19
CA GLN A 140 -7.21 -6.47 7.90
C GLN A 140 -5.93 -5.61 7.84
N ASN A 141 -4.79 -6.14 8.29
CA ASN A 141 -3.53 -5.42 8.44
C ASN A 141 -2.46 -5.82 7.41
N ALA A 142 -2.80 -6.67 6.42
CA ALA A 142 -1.81 -7.15 5.48
C ALA A 142 -1.39 -6.09 4.45
N GLY A 143 -0.10 -5.74 4.48
CA GLY A 143 0.51 -4.83 3.51
C GLY A 143 1.15 -5.57 2.34
N ALA A 144 1.01 -5.04 1.12
CA ALA A 144 1.69 -5.54 -0.06
C ALA A 144 2.99 -4.77 -0.31
N PHE A 145 4.11 -5.46 -0.16
CA PHE A 145 5.46 -4.87 -0.15
C PHE A 145 6.12 -4.83 -1.51
N SER A 146 5.80 -5.81 -2.34
CA SER A 146 6.36 -5.91 -3.67
C SER A 146 5.36 -6.57 -4.59
N ILE A 147 5.31 -6.06 -5.82
CA ILE A 147 4.54 -6.63 -6.91
C ILE A 147 5.42 -6.85 -8.13
N LEU A 148 5.04 -7.85 -8.93
CA LEU A 148 5.71 -8.18 -10.17
C LEU A 148 4.69 -8.74 -11.15
N LEU A 149 4.54 -8.10 -12.31
CA LEU A 149 3.73 -8.61 -13.39
C LEU A 149 4.55 -9.56 -14.26
N LEU A 150 4.09 -10.79 -14.41
CA LEU A 150 4.76 -11.82 -15.20
C LEU A 150 3.73 -12.81 -15.76
N ASN A 151 3.76 -13.05 -17.07
CA ASN A 151 2.89 -14.04 -17.74
C ASN A 151 1.39 -13.87 -17.42
N ASN A 152 0.87 -12.63 -17.49
CA ASN A 152 -0.52 -12.28 -17.13
C ASN A 152 -0.89 -12.58 -15.67
N LYS A 153 0.09 -12.77 -14.79
CA LYS A 153 -0.11 -12.91 -13.34
C LYS A 153 0.58 -11.76 -12.63
N LEU A 154 -0.11 -11.12 -11.70
CA LEU A 154 0.49 -10.16 -10.77
C LEU A 154 0.89 -10.91 -9.51
N TYR A 155 2.18 -11.16 -9.32
CA TYR A 155 2.72 -11.73 -8.08
C TYR A 155 2.78 -10.66 -7.01
N ILE A 156 2.34 -11.00 -5.80
CA ILE A 156 2.17 -10.04 -4.71
C ILE A 156 2.77 -10.63 -3.43
N ALA A 157 3.74 -9.90 -2.88
CA ALA A 157 4.40 -10.22 -1.63
C ALA A 157 3.72 -9.49 -0.48
N TYR A 158 3.07 -10.25 0.39
CA TYR A 158 2.41 -9.76 1.59
C TYR A 158 3.29 -9.94 2.82
N GLN A 159 3.19 -8.98 3.73
CA GLN A 159 3.55 -9.15 5.13
C GLN A 159 2.24 -9.29 5.89
N GLU A 160 2.04 -10.46 6.50
CA GLU A 160 0.93 -10.67 7.41
C GLU A 160 1.35 -10.26 8.82
N ASP A 161 0.51 -9.46 9.48
CA ASP A 161 0.65 -9.14 10.90
C ASP A 161 -0.37 -9.98 11.69
N ARG A 162 0.07 -11.15 12.16
CA ARG A 162 -0.73 -12.01 13.04
C ARG A 162 -0.08 -12.12 14.42
N PRO A 163 -0.86 -12.03 15.50
CA PRO A 163 -0.42 -12.47 16.80
C PRO A 163 -0.39 -14.00 16.81
N GLU A 164 0.78 -14.61 16.62
CA GLU A 164 0.96 -16.03 16.90
C GLU A 164 1.05 -16.24 18.43
N ASN A 165 0.31 -17.23 18.95
CA ASN A 165 0.38 -17.71 20.34
C ASN A 165 -0.11 -16.73 21.43
N GLY A 166 -1.06 -15.84 21.12
CA GLY A 166 -1.65 -14.93 22.12
C GLY A 166 -0.67 -13.88 22.66
N ASN A 167 0.46 -13.71 21.98
CA ASN A 167 1.44 -12.69 22.31
C ASN A 167 1.24 -11.48 21.40
N ASN A 168 1.15 -10.28 21.99
CA ASN A 168 0.92 -9.03 21.24
C ASN A 168 2.15 -8.54 20.47
N TRP A 169 3.22 -9.33 20.38
CA TRP A 169 4.37 -9.01 19.55
C TRP A 169 4.17 -9.65 18.18
N ASN A 170 3.82 -8.81 17.21
CA ASN A 170 3.58 -9.09 15.80
C ASN A 170 4.55 -10.14 15.26
N ILE A 171 4.11 -11.39 15.11
CA ILE A 171 4.89 -12.39 14.38
C ILE A 171 4.52 -12.22 12.92
N TYR A 172 5.45 -11.61 12.18
CA TYR A 172 5.24 -11.39 10.78
C TYR A 172 5.48 -12.67 10.00
N SER A 173 4.55 -13.06 9.15
CA SER A 173 4.80 -14.11 8.16
C SER A 173 4.77 -13.50 6.78
N ALA A 174 5.78 -13.81 5.97
CA ALA A 174 5.75 -13.41 4.58
C ALA A 174 4.89 -14.39 3.77
N MET A 175 3.98 -13.89 2.95
CA MET A 175 3.14 -14.70 2.09
C MET A 175 3.29 -14.26 0.63
N LEU A 176 3.21 -15.24 -0.27
CA LEU A 176 3.20 -15.00 -1.70
C LEU A 176 1.83 -15.39 -2.26
N PHE A 177 1.15 -14.38 -2.77
CA PHE A 177 -0.08 -14.51 -3.54
C PHE A 177 0.21 -14.16 -5.00
N ARG A 178 -0.75 -14.48 -5.86
CA ARG A 178 -0.85 -13.85 -7.16
C ARG A 178 -2.29 -13.59 -7.55
N LEU A 179 -2.46 -12.69 -8.50
CA LEU A 179 -3.72 -12.38 -9.15
C LEU A 179 -3.62 -12.74 -10.63
N ASP A 180 -4.54 -13.57 -11.12
CA ASP A 180 -4.71 -13.80 -12.55
C ASP A 180 -5.32 -12.55 -13.19
N VAL A 181 -4.53 -11.87 -14.02
CA VAL A 181 -4.91 -10.65 -14.74
C VAL A 181 -4.86 -10.87 -16.26
N SER A 182 -5.20 -12.09 -16.69
CA SER A 182 -5.32 -12.44 -18.10
C SER A 182 -6.46 -11.71 -18.80
N SER A 183 -7.56 -11.43 -18.10
CA SER A 183 -8.65 -10.58 -18.58
C SER A 183 -8.31 -9.09 -18.43
N VAL A 184 -8.78 -8.27 -19.38
CA VAL A 184 -8.79 -6.81 -19.24
C VAL A 184 -9.87 -6.32 -18.26
N ASN A 185 -10.87 -7.16 -17.98
CA ASN A 185 -11.97 -6.83 -17.09
C ASN A 185 -11.64 -7.27 -15.65
N PRO A 186 -11.53 -6.34 -14.69
CA PRO A 186 -11.17 -6.65 -13.31
C PRO A 186 -12.10 -7.63 -12.58
N SER A 187 -13.37 -7.75 -12.99
CA SER A 187 -14.30 -8.71 -12.38
C SER A 187 -13.92 -10.16 -12.62
N ASP A 188 -13.14 -10.42 -13.67
CA ASP A 188 -12.72 -11.78 -14.06
C ASP A 188 -11.39 -12.17 -13.42
N TRP A 189 -10.74 -11.25 -12.69
CA TRP A 189 -9.47 -11.53 -12.04
C TRP A 189 -9.64 -12.49 -10.88
N VAL A 190 -8.67 -13.40 -10.72
CA VAL A 190 -8.74 -14.50 -9.76
C VAL A 190 -7.57 -14.46 -8.80
N TRP A 191 -7.87 -14.41 -7.50
CA TRP A 191 -6.87 -14.55 -6.44
C TRP A 191 -6.43 -16.00 -6.31
N GLU A 192 -5.13 -16.20 -6.21
CA GLU A 192 -4.49 -17.49 -6.01
C GLU A 192 -3.46 -17.39 -4.87
N PHE A 193 -3.54 -18.30 -3.90
CA PHE A 193 -2.51 -18.47 -2.89
C PHE A 193 -1.41 -19.38 -3.43
N LEU A 194 -0.15 -19.01 -3.22
CA LEU A 194 1.00 -19.84 -3.59
C LEU A 194 1.64 -20.49 -2.38
N MET A 195 2.11 -19.69 -1.42
CA MET A 195 2.89 -20.19 -0.29
C MET A 195 3.08 -19.17 0.83
N GLN A 196 3.46 -19.68 1.99
CA GLN A 196 3.88 -18.93 3.17
C GLN A 196 5.34 -19.24 3.50
N TYR A 197 6.06 -18.25 3.99
CA TYR A 197 7.44 -18.34 4.43
C TYR A 197 7.53 -18.07 5.94
N PRO A 198 7.34 -19.09 6.78
CA PRO A 198 7.36 -18.93 8.23
C PRO A 198 8.72 -18.45 8.76
N GLU A 199 9.80 -18.61 7.99
CA GLU A 199 11.15 -18.19 8.33
C GLU A 199 11.49 -16.73 7.97
N LEU A 200 10.60 -16.03 7.25
CA LEU A 200 10.83 -14.66 6.80
C LEU A 200 9.98 -13.66 7.57
N ASP A 201 10.57 -12.53 7.97
CA ASP A 201 9.82 -11.39 8.51
C ASP A 201 8.91 -10.81 7.43
N TYR A 202 9.46 -10.54 6.25
CA TYR A 202 8.73 -10.04 5.09
C TYR A 202 9.52 -10.31 3.80
N ILE A 203 8.82 -10.34 2.67
CA ILE A 203 9.43 -10.32 1.34
C ILE A 203 9.71 -8.86 0.97
N MET A 204 10.98 -8.54 0.78
CA MET A 204 11.46 -7.22 0.43
C MET A 204 11.23 -6.88 -1.05
N ARG A 205 11.41 -7.87 -1.92
CA ARG A 205 11.38 -7.65 -3.37
C ARG A 205 11.04 -8.93 -4.11
N LEU A 206 10.26 -8.77 -5.17
CA LEU A 206 10.07 -9.73 -6.24
C LEU A 206 10.86 -9.27 -7.47
N ALA A 207 11.48 -10.20 -8.18
CA ALA A 207 12.12 -9.94 -9.46
C ALA A 207 11.95 -11.12 -10.41
N GLU A 208 12.07 -10.85 -11.71
CA GLU A 208 12.06 -11.86 -12.75
C GLU A 208 13.41 -11.89 -13.46
N LYS A 209 13.86 -13.09 -13.82
CA LYS A 209 14.93 -13.26 -14.80
C LYS A 209 14.80 -14.62 -15.49
N ASN A 210 14.74 -14.61 -16.82
CA ASN A 210 14.67 -15.81 -17.67
C ASN A 210 13.49 -16.74 -17.33
N GLY A 211 12.31 -16.19 -17.06
CA GLY A 211 11.10 -16.92 -16.71
C GLY A 211 11.06 -17.46 -15.27
N MET A 212 12.08 -17.15 -14.47
CA MET A 212 12.18 -17.53 -13.06
C MET A 212 11.78 -16.36 -12.16
N LEU A 213 10.97 -16.67 -11.15
CA LEU A 213 10.62 -15.73 -10.08
C LEU A 213 11.70 -15.80 -8.99
N TYR A 214 12.21 -14.64 -8.60
CA TYR A 214 13.11 -14.46 -7.47
C TYR A 214 12.38 -13.76 -6.34
N VAL A 215 12.44 -14.35 -5.15
CA VAL A 215 11.82 -13.82 -3.93
C VAL A 215 12.93 -13.49 -2.95
N PHE A 216 13.11 -12.20 -2.67
CA PHE A 216 14.09 -11.70 -1.71
C PHE A 216 13.39 -11.39 -0.40
N GLY A 217 13.72 -12.10 0.66
CA GLY A 217 13.11 -11.88 1.97
C GLY A 217 14.14 -11.72 3.09
N ARG A 218 13.71 -11.06 4.17
CA ARG A 218 14.51 -10.91 5.39
C ARG A 218 14.26 -12.09 6.32
N ASP A 219 15.31 -12.80 6.68
CA ASP A 219 15.26 -13.92 7.61
C ASP A 219 15.00 -13.45 9.05
N LYS A 220 14.03 -14.08 9.74
CA LYS A 220 13.65 -13.74 11.12
C LYS A 220 14.79 -13.90 12.11
N ALA A 221 15.57 -14.96 11.98
CA ALA A 221 16.54 -15.37 13.00
C ALA A 221 17.85 -14.58 12.90
N SER A 222 18.29 -14.28 11.67
CA SER A 222 19.62 -13.73 11.39
C SER A 222 19.59 -12.31 10.82
N ASN A 223 18.43 -11.81 10.40
CA ASN A 223 18.28 -10.59 9.60
C ASN A 223 19.01 -10.63 8.24
N ALA A 224 19.51 -11.79 7.81
CA ALA A 224 20.12 -11.95 6.50
C ALA A 224 19.06 -11.88 5.39
N ILE A 225 19.50 -11.57 4.17
CA ILE A 225 18.65 -11.68 2.98
C ILE A 225 18.68 -13.14 2.51
N ARG A 226 17.52 -13.78 2.46
CA ARG A 226 17.33 -15.06 1.77
C ARG A 226 16.77 -14.81 0.37
N VAL A 227 17.22 -15.64 -0.56
CA VAL A 227 16.75 -15.60 -1.95
C VAL A 227 16.18 -16.97 -2.29
N PHE A 228 14.92 -16.99 -2.68
CA PHE A 228 14.25 -18.18 -3.20
C PHE A 228 14.04 -18.00 -4.70
N THR A 229 14.11 -19.10 -5.43
CA THR A 229 13.96 -19.09 -6.89
C THR A 229 12.93 -20.13 -7.31
N TYR A 230 11.97 -19.71 -8.12
CA TYR A 230 10.88 -20.57 -8.56
C TYR A 230 10.72 -20.55 -10.07
N ASN A 231 10.49 -21.73 -10.63
CA ASN A 231 9.99 -21.84 -12.00
C ASN A 231 8.50 -21.50 -11.99
N THR A 232 8.09 -20.56 -12.85
CA THR A 232 6.71 -20.09 -12.91
C THR A 232 5.69 -21.17 -13.30
N GLN A 233 6.08 -22.13 -14.14
CA GLN A 233 5.22 -23.27 -14.49
C GLN A 233 5.00 -24.22 -13.30
N VAL A 234 6.00 -24.35 -12.43
CA VAL A 234 5.84 -25.13 -11.19
C VAL A 234 4.88 -24.41 -10.24
N LEU A 235 5.00 -23.07 -10.13
CA LEU A 235 4.08 -22.27 -9.33
C LEU A 235 2.63 -22.36 -9.84
N ASP A 236 2.41 -22.48 -11.16
CA ASP A 236 1.07 -22.69 -11.71
C ASP A 236 0.42 -23.97 -11.17
N ASN A 237 1.19 -25.03 -10.98
CA ASN A 237 0.69 -26.30 -10.45
C ASN A 237 0.50 -26.30 -8.93
N MET A 238 1.13 -25.36 -8.23
CA MET A 238 1.02 -25.20 -6.76
C MET A 238 -0.07 -24.21 -6.36
N ALA A 239 -0.51 -23.37 -7.29
CA ALA A 239 -1.47 -22.32 -7.02
C ALA A 239 -2.82 -22.88 -6.55
N THR A 240 -3.29 -22.38 -5.40
CA THR A 240 -4.61 -22.68 -4.89
C THR A 240 -5.54 -21.52 -5.18
N ARG A 241 -6.58 -21.76 -5.98
CA ARG A 241 -7.62 -20.76 -6.27
C ARG A 241 -8.31 -20.35 -4.96
N ILE A 242 -8.40 -19.05 -4.72
CA ILE A 242 -9.17 -18.46 -3.63
C ILE A 242 -10.56 -18.06 -4.12
N GLY A 243 -10.62 -17.22 -5.16
CA GLY A 243 -11.87 -16.67 -5.66
C GLY A 243 -11.64 -15.58 -6.69
N THR A 244 -12.68 -15.15 -7.39
CA THR A 244 -12.63 -13.92 -8.16
C THR A 244 -12.48 -12.70 -7.24
N VAL A 245 -12.06 -11.56 -7.76
CA VAL A 245 -12.01 -10.30 -7.01
C VAL A 245 -13.36 -9.99 -6.35
N GLU A 246 -14.46 -10.24 -7.06
CA GLU A 246 -15.81 -9.97 -6.55
C GLU A 246 -16.25 -10.98 -5.47
N GLU A 247 -15.93 -12.26 -5.66
CA GLU A 247 -16.16 -13.30 -4.63
C GLU A 247 -15.41 -12.96 -3.34
N VAL A 248 -14.14 -12.57 -3.45
CA VAL A 248 -13.30 -12.20 -2.31
C VAL A 248 -13.84 -10.93 -1.62
N ARG A 249 -14.26 -9.92 -2.38
CA ARG A 249 -14.90 -8.71 -1.82
C ARG A 249 -16.11 -9.06 -0.96
N LEU A 250 -17.02 -9.88 -1.50
CA LEU A 250 -18.23 -10.32 -0.80
C LEU A 250 -17.92 -11.14 0.46
N GLN A 251 -16.90 -12.01 0.41
CA GLN A 251 -16.45 -12.79 1.57
C GLN A 251 -15.97 -11.86 2.71
N VAL A 252 -15.14 -10.87 2.39
CA VAL A 252 -14.64 -9.91 3.38
C VAL A 252 -15.77 -9.07 3.96
N GLU A 253 -16.74 -8.63 3.15
CA GLU A 253 -17.92 -7.89 3.64
C GLU A 253 -18.77 -8.73 4.60
N GLN A 254 -18.98 -10.01 4.27
CA GLN A 254 -19.68 -10.94 5.16
C GLN A 254 -18.93 -11.14 6.48
N TYR A 255 -17.61 -11.28 6.42
CA TYR A 255 -16.76 -11.41 7.61
C TYR A 255 -16.84 -10.16 8.50
N GLN A 256 -16.73 -8.97 7.92
CA GLN A 256 -16.88 -7.70 8.65
C GLN A 256 -18.25 -7.57 9.30
N ALA A 257 -19.32 -7.93 8.60
CA ALA A 257 -20.67 -7.90 9.15
C ALA A 257 -20.84 -8.87 10.34
N GLN A 258 -20.18 -10.03 10.30
CA GLN A 258 -20.18 -10.98 11.42
C GLN A 258 -19.43 -10.44 12.63
N LEU A 259 -18.27 -9.78 12.43
CA LEU A 259 -17.52 -9.15 13.51
C LEU A 259 -18.34 -8.05 14.20
N ALA A 260 -18.98 -7.16 13.43
CA ALA A 260 -19.83 -6.11 13.98
C ALA A 260 -20.97 -6.67 14.85
N GLN A 261 -21.62 -7.75 14.39
CA GLN A 261 -22.67 -8.42 15.17
C GLN A 261 -22.17 -9.07 16.46
N GLN A 262 -20.90 -9.50 16.50
CA GLN A 262 -20.30 -10.05 17.72
C GLN A 262 -19.97 -8.93 18.72
N GLU A 263 -19.46 -7.80 18.25
CA GLU A 263 -19.18 -6.62 19.08
C GLU A 263 -20.46 -6.06 19.73
N ASP A 264 -21.56 -5.99 18.98
CA ASP A 264 -22.88 -5.59 19.49
C ASP A 264 -23.40 -6.54 20.59
N LYS A 265 -23.18 -7.84 20.43
CA LYS A 265 -23.60 -8.83 21.46
C LYS A 265 -22.75 -8.75 22.72
N ASN A 266 -21.44 -8.54 22.57
CA ASN A 266 -20.54 -8.43 23.71
C ASN A 266 -20.80 -7.14 24.50
N SER A 267 -20.99 -6.01 23.82
CA SER A 267 -21.36 -4.75 24.47
C SER A 267 -22.71 -4.81 25.18
N ALA A 268 -23.70 -5.51 24.61
CA ALA A 268 -24.99 -5.73 25.27
C ALA A 268 -24.91 -6.64 26.52
N SER A 269 -23.90 -7.52 26.61
CA SER A 269 -23.72 -8.41 27.77
C SER A 269 -23.00 -7.74 28.94
N ASP A 270 -22.14 -6.75 28.69
CA ASP A 270 -21.43 -6.01 29.74
C ASP A 270 -22.37 -5.09 30.53
N ASP A 271 -23.43 -4.58 29.90
CA ASP A 271 -24.48 -3.75 30.52
C ASP A 271 -25.40 -4.51 31.51
N HIS A 272 -25.27 -5.83 31.66
CA HIS A 272 -26.03 -6.63 32.64
C HIS A 272 -25.19 -7.18 33.80
N SER A 273 -23.88 -6.88 33.87
CA SER A 273 -23.01 -7.37 34.96
C SER A 273 -22.77 -6.37 36.11
N SER A 274 -23.25 -5.12 36.00
CA SER A 274 -22.95 -4.04 36.96
C SER A 274 -23.84 -3.97 38.22
N ASP A 275 -24.87 -4.83 38.35
CA ASP A 275 -25.83 -4.77 39.48
C ASP A 275 -25.63 -5.84 40.57
N GLN A 276 -24.56 -6.65 40.53
CA GLN A 276 -24.24 -7.54 41.65
C GLN A 276 -23.45 -6.78 42.75
N VAL A 277 -24.18 -6.02 43.56
CA VAL A 277 -23.69 -5.49 44.84
C VAL A 277 -23.29 -6.69 45.72
N VAL A 278 -21.98 -6.94 45.81
CA VAL A 278 -21.43 -7.89 46.78
C VAL A 278 -21.74 -7.34 48.18
N PRO A 279 -22.50 -8.05 49.03
CA PRO A 279 -22.77 -7.59 50.38
C PRO A 279 -21.45 -7.52 51.15
N VAL A 280 -21.12 -6.32 51.63
CA VAL A 280 -19.97 -6.07 52.50
C VAL A 280 -20.24 -6.79 53.83
N ASN A 281 -19.51 -7.88 54.08
CA ASN A 281 -19.51 -8.52 55.39
C ASN A 281 -18.77 -7.60 56.38
N GLU A 282 -19.50 -7.02 57.33
CA GLU A 282 -18.93 -6.31 58.47
C GLU A 282 -18.07 -7.25 59.33
N PRO A 283 -16.89 -6.82 59.79
CA PRO A 283 -16.09 -7.60 60.73
C PRO A 283 -16.70 -7.53 62.13
N ALA A 284 -16.96 -8.70 62.72
CA ALA A 284 -17.43 -8.84 64.09
C ALA A 284 -16.42 -8.24 65.09
N GLN A 285 -16.86 -7.23 65.85
CA GLN A 285 -16.11 -6.68 66.98
C GLN A 285 -16.13 -7.69 68.15
N ARG A 286 -14.96 -7.95 68.72
CA ARG A 286 -14.76 -8.57 70.05
C ARG A 286 -14.37 -7.49 71.05
#